data_AF-W8Q457-F1
#
_entry.id   AF-W8Q457-F1
#
_cell.length_a   1.000
_cell.length_b   1.000
_cell.length_c   1.000
_cell.angle_alpha   90.00
_cell.angle_beta   90.00
_cell.angle_gamma   90.00
#
_symmetry.space_group_name_H-M   'P 1'
#
loop_
_entity.id
_entity.type
_entity.pdbx_description
1 polymer ?
#
loop_
_entity_poly.entity_id
_entity_poly.type
_entity_poly.pdbx_seq_one_letter_code
_entity_poly.pdbx_strand_id
1 'polypeptide(L)'
;MEMPRVAAALALALSLIFVNMASQCSGQLQFGFYNGKCKDRNGFQRNVEDIVKQKVKARFSTDTTIVAALLRMQFHDCFVNGCDASILLDVPNGEKTAPPNLSVRGYDFIEEIKTEIENTCPGVVSCADIIVMATRDAVVESRTGWYPVQTGRRDGRVSSAQNVKLPSPSIPIPQAIAAFNSKRLSTIDMVYLLGGHSVGVAHCGLFQNRLYDFKNTGHPDPTMNTTLLKTLQTLCPQNSGSTNSANLDQDPLKSSSVDKSYYEQIRLGNGILEVDQQLALDSNTRFSVARIAESNDFSFQFGRAMIKLGAVDVKIGKDGEIRKRCAAVNSPNGNSGGNIFNIFG
;
A
#
# COMPACT_ATOMS: atom_id res chain seq x y z
N MET A 1 18.52 66.75 -3.52
CA MET A 1 19.40 65.56 -3.61
C MET A 1 18.58 64.49 -4.31
N GLU A 2 18.58 64.52 -5.64
CA GLU A 2 17.76 63.61 -6.46
C GLU A 2 18.38 62.22 -6.40
N MET A 3 17.63 61.25 -5.89
CA MET A 3 18.03 59.86 -5.98
C MET A 3 17.97 59.49 -7.47
N PRO A 4 19.08 59.06 -8.11
CA PRO A 4 19.12 58.83 -9.54
C PRO A 4 18.06 57.79 -9.90
N ARG A 5 17.21 58.07 -10.91
CA ARG A 5 16.10 57.21 -11.35
C ARG A 5 16.51 55.74 -11.55
N VAL A 6 17.79 55.50 -11.85
CA VAL A 6 18.41 54.18 -11.99
C VAL A 6 18.46 53.41 -10.66
N ALA A 7 18.76 54.08 -9.54
CA ALA A 7 18.81 53.46 -8.21
C ALA A 7 17.42 53.04 -7.70
N ALA A 8 16.39 53.85 -7.99
CA ALA A 8 15.00 53.50 -7.67
C ALA A 8 14.49 52.29 -8.49
N ALA A 9 14.86 52.22 -9.78
CA ALA A 9 14.51 51.09 -10.64
C ALA A 9 15.23 49.79 -10.23
N LEU A 10 16.51 49.87 -9.83
CA LEU A 10 17.27 48.73 -9.29
C LEU A 10 16.70 48.24 -7.96
N ALA A 11 16.34 49.15 -7.05
CA ALA A 11 15.71 48.78 -5.77
C ALA A 11 14.34 48.09 -5.98
N LEU A 12 13.53 48.59 -6.92
CA LEU A 12 12.26 47.97 -7.27
C LEU A 12 12.44 46.58 -7.92
N ALA A 13 13.40 46.44 -8.83
CA ALA A 13 13.73 45.16 -9.45
C ALA A 13 14.26 44.13 -8.44
N LEU A 14 15.15 44.53 -7.52
CA LEU A 14 15.61 43.67 -6.42
C LEU A 14 14.45 43.28 -5.48
N SER A 15 13.54 44.20 -5.15
CA SER A 15 12.36 43.88 -4.33
C SER A 15 11.42 42.87 -5.00
N LEU A 16 11.23 42.96 -6.33
CA LEU A 16 10.43 42.01 -7.11
C LEU A 16 11.09 40.63 -7.21
N ILE A 17 12.43 40.55 -7.20
CA ILE A 17 13.17 39.29 -7.14
C ILE A 17 13.02 38.64 -5.74
N PHE A 18 13.08 39.42 -4.66
CA PHE A 18 12.87 38.91 -3.30
C PHE A 18 11.41 38.49 -3.01
N VAL A 19 10.40 39.16 -3.59
CA VAL A 19 8.98 38.77 -3.44
C VAL A 19 8.65 37.47 -4.18
N ASN A 20 9.37 37.14 -5.27
CA ASN A 20 9.26 35.84 -5.96
C ASN A 20 10.04 34.71 -5.27
N MET A 21 10.86 35.00 -4.25
CA MET A 21 11.53 34.00 -3.40
C MET A 21 10.79 33.72 -2.10
N ALA A 22 9.58 34.25 -1.90
CA ALA A 22 8.62 33.64 -0.99
C ALA A 22 8.19 32.29 -1.60
N SER A 23 9.09 31.33 -1.45
CA SER A 23 8.94 29.94 -1.81
C SER A 23 7.58 29.48 -1.30
N GLN A 24 6.66 29.23 -2.23
CA GLN A 24 5.59 28.28 -1.97
C GLN A 24 6.31 26.96 -1.68
N CYS A 25 6.58 26.73 -0.40
CA CYS A 25 7.07 25.46 0.08
C CYS A 25 5.92 24.46 -0.09
N SER A 26 5.77 23.95 -1.31
CA SER A 26 4.99 22.75 -1.57
C SER A 26 5.72 21.63 -0.84
N GLY A 27 5.25 21.33 0.37
CA GLY A 27 5.94 20.43 1.29
C GLY A 27 6.15 19.07 0.64
N GLN A 28 7.41 18.73 0.37
CA GLN A 28 7.80 17.38 -0.01
C GLN A 28 7.53 16.42 1.14
N LEU A 29 7.43 15.12 0.85
CA LEU A 29 7.37 14.11 1.89
C LEU A 29 8.63 14.17 2.76
N GLN A 30 8.47 14.11 4.07
CA GLN A 30 9.60 14.18 5.01
C GLN A 30 9.39 13.25 6.20
N PHE A 31 10.49 12.82 6.81
CA PHE A 31 10.43 12.12 8.09
C PHE A 31 9.98 13.08 9.18
N GLY A 32 9.09 12.62 10.06
CA GLY A 32 8.56 13.44 11.15
C GLY A 32 7.74 14.64 10.67
N PHE A 33 7.01 14.54 9.55
CA PHE A 33 6.21 15.66 9.03
C PHE A 33 5.22 16.23 10.06
N TYR A 34 4.73 15.41 10.98
CA TYR A 34 3.76 15.78 12.01
C TYR A 34 4.38 16.30 13.32
N ASN A 35 5.72 16.34 13.43
CA ASN A 35 6.39 16.85 14.62
C ASN A 35 5.97 18.30 14.90
N GLY A 36 5.47 18.55 16.11
CA GLY A 36 5.01 19.87 16.52
C GLY A 36 3.60 20.25 16.04
N LYS A 37 2.98 19.48 15.13
CA LYS A 37 1.70 19.82 14.48
C LYS A 37 0.46 19.24 15.16
N CYS A 38 0.61 18.11 15.86
CA CYS A 38 -0.50 17.45 16.55
C CYS A 38 -0.46 17.82 18.04
N LYS A 39 -1.42 18.63 18.49
CA LYS A 39 -1.66 18.93 19.91
C LYS A 39 -3.02 18.39 20.31
N ASP A 40 -3.10 17.82 21.51
CA ASP A 40 -4.39 17.44 22.07
C ASP A 40 -5.22 18.66 22.53
N ARG A 41 -6.43 18.39 23.02
CA ARG A 41 -7.36 19.44 23.50
C ARG A 41 -6.82 20.28 24.64
N ASN A 42 -5.83 19.79 25.38
CA ASN A 42 -5.16 20.50 26.48
C ASN A 42 -3.88 21.21 26.02
N GLY A 43 -3.55 21.14 24.72
CA GLY A 43 -2.39 21.78 24.12
C GLY A 43 -1.09 20.98 24.23
N PHE A 44 -1.12 19.75 24.74
CA PHE A 44 0.08 18.91 24.83
C PHE A 44 0.42 18.30 23.46
N GLN A 45 1.71 18.27 23.14
CA GLN A 45 2.21 17.65 21.91
C GLN A 45 1.96 16.15 21.92
N ARG A 46 1.44 15.61 20.82
CA ARG A 46 1.18 14.19 20.63
C ARG A 46 1.94 13.69 19.42
N ASN A 47 2.62 12.56 19.57
CA ASN A 47 3.28 11.89 18.47
C ASN A 47 2.25 11.07 17.69
N VAL A 48 1.98 11.46 16.45
CA VAL A 48 1.03 10.79 15.56
C VAL A 48 1.47 9.35 15.28
N GLU A 49 2.75 9.11 15.02
CA GLU A 49 3.25 7.75 14.74
C GLU A 49 3.04 6.82 15.95
N ASP A 50 3.17 7.33 17.19
CA ASP A 50 2.92 6.53 18.39
C ASP A 50 1.43 6.15 18.55
N ILE A 51 0.52 7.06 18.19
CA ILE A 51 -0.93 6.78 18.22
C ILE A 51 -1.26 5.66 17.23
N VAL A 52 -0.77 5.78 16.00
CA VAL A 52 -0.98 4.76 14.95
C VAL A 52 -0.38 3.42 15.38
N LYS A 53 0.87 3.42 15.85
CA LYS A 53 1.56 2.23 16.32
C LYS A 53 0.81 1.51 17.44
N GLN A 54 0.27 2.24 18.41
CA GLN A 54 -0.51 1.65 19.50
C GLN A 54 -1.79 0.98 19.01
N LYS A 55 -2.51 1.63 18.08
CA LYS A 55 -3.71 1.05 17.46
C LYS A 55 -3.37 -0.22 16.66
N VAL A 56 -2.29 -0.19 15.89
CA VAL A 56 -1.84 -1.34 15.10
C VAL A 56 -1.43 -2.50 15.98
N LYS A 57 -0.64 -2.24 17.03
CA LYS A 57 -0.25 -3.27 17.99
C LYS A 57 -1.47 -3.92 18.66
N ALA A 58 -2.45 -3.12 19.06
CA ALA A 58 -3.70 -3.64 19.63
C ALA A 58 -4.46 -4.52 18.63
N ARG A 59 -4.63 -4.07 17.38
CA ARG A 59 -5.32 -4.84 16.34
C ARG A 59 -4.57 -6.13 15.98
N PHE A 60 -3.26 -6.08 15.86
CA PHE A 60 -2.42 -7.24 15.57
C PHE A 60 -2.52 -8.33 16.65
N SER A 61 -2.69 -7.95 17.92
CA SER A 61 -2.80 -8.90 19.03
C SER A 61 -4.06 -9.79 18.96
N THR A 62 -5.09 -9.35 18.23
CA THR A 62 -6.35 -10.09 18.04
C THR A 62 -6.54 -10.60 16.62
N ASP A 63 -5.91 -9.96 15.62
CA ASP A 63 -5.95 -10.33 14.21
C ASP A 63 -4.57 -10.13 13.58
N THR A 64 -3.75 -11.17 13.55
CA THR A 64 -2.43 -11.14 12.90
C THR A 64 -2.52 -10.99 11.40
N THR A 65 -3.67 -11.32 10.79
CA THR A 65 -3.86 -11.24 9.35
C THR A 65 -3.97 -9.79 8.87
N ILE A 66 -4.13 -8.82 9.79
CA ILE A 66 -4.13 -7.38 9.47
C ILE A 66 -2.87 -6.92 8.71
N VAL A 67 -1.74 -7.60 8.89
CA VAL A 67 -0.49 -7.31 8.19
C VAL A 67 -0.67 -7.45 6.68
N ALA A 68 -1.18 -8.61 6.23
CA ALA A 68 -1.45 -8.87 4.83
C ALA A 68 -2.51 -7.90 4.25
N ALA A 69 -3.52 -7.55 5.05
CA ALA A 69 -4.56 -6.62 4.65
C ALA A 69 -4.00 -5.22 4.37
N LEU A 70 -3.18 -4.69 5.27
CA LEU A 70 -2.62 -3.34 5.16
C LEU A 70 -1.54 -3.25 4.08
N LEU A 71 -0.67 -4.27 3.95
CA LEU A 71 0.27 -4.37 2.83
C LEU A 71 -0.45 -4.30 1.48
N ARG A 72 -1.52 -5.08 1.35
CA ARG A 72 -2.33 -5.09 0.13
C ARG A 72 -3.06 -3.77 -0.07
N MET A 73 -3.67 -3.20 0.97
CA MET A 73 -4.33 -1.89 0.86
C MET A 73 -3.36 -0.81 0.39
N GLN A 74 -2.16 -0.72 0.98
CA GLN A 74 -1.16 0.26 0.56
C GLN A 74 -0.74 0.05 -0.89
N PHE A 75 -0.51 -1.20 -1.32
CA PHE A 75 -0.20 -1.48 -2.73
C PHE A 75 -1.33 -1.02 -3.65
N HIS A 76 -2.57 -1.37 -3.34
CA HIS A 76 -3.74 -1.03 -4.15
C HIS A 76 -3.98 0.48 -4.22
N ASP A 77 -3.82 1.20 -3.11
CA ASP A 77 -3.87 2.67 -3.07
C ASP A 77 -2.79 3.26 -3.99
N CYS A 78 -1.52 2.94 -3.71
CA CYS A 78 -0.39 3.51 -4.43
C CYS A 78 -0.37 3.20 -5.94
N PHE A 79 -0.93 2.06 -6.37
CA PHE A 79 -0.98 1.72 -7.79
C PHE A 79 -2.12 2.40 -8.54
N VAL A 80 -3.16 2.88 -7.86
CA VAL A 80 -4.32 3.55 -8.47
C VAL A 80 -4.28 5.04 -8.14
N ASN A 81 -3.98 5.89 -9.12
CA ASN A 81 -3.82 7.35 -8.94
C ASN A 81 -2.73 7.84 -7.97
N GLY A 82 -2.00 6.93 -7.30
CA GLY A 82 -0.91 7.26 -6.37
C GLY A 82 -1.32 7.02 -4.93
N CYS A 83 -0.39 7.16 -3.98
CA CYS A 83 -0.72 6.96 -2.57
C CYS A 83 -1.47 8.18 -2.02
N ASP A 84 -2.77 8.28 -2.34
CA ASP A 84 -3.62 9.41 -1.99
C ASP A 84 -4.89 8.99 -1.24
N ALA A 85 -4.97 7.75 -0.79
CA ALA A 85 -6.11 7.18 -0.06
C ALA A 85 -7.43 7.22 -0.84
N SER A 86 -7.41 7.30 -2.18
CA SER A 86 -8.61 7.21 -3.03
C SER A 86 -9.37 5.90 -2.82
N ILE A 87 -8.64 4.82 -2.50
CA ILE A 87 -9.22 3.50 -2.22
C ILE A 87 -10.18 3.51 -1.02
N LEU A 88 -10.03 4.46 -0.09
CA LEU A 88 -10.85 4.53 1.12
C LEU A 88 -12.22 5.16 0.89
N LEU A 89 -12.42 5.92 -0.19
CA LEU A 89 -13.67 6.63 -0.46
C LEU A 89 -14.85 5.67 -0.69
N ASP A 90 -15.97 5.95 -0.02
CA ASP A 90 -17.25 5.27 -0.23
C ASP A 90 -18.12 6.12 -1.17
N VAL A 91 -17.97 5.86 -2.46
CA VAL A 91 -18.75 6.51 -3.53
C VAL A 91 -19.32 5.46 -4.49
N PRO A 92 -20.46 5.72 -5.13
CA PRO A 92 -20.97 4.85 -6.18
C PRO A 92 -19.92 4.63 -7.28
N ASN A 93 -19.72 3.37 -7.69
CA ASN A 93 -18.68 2.98 -8.65
C ASN A 93 -17.25 3.40 -8.23
N GLY A 94 -17.00 3.55 -6.93
CA GLY A 94 -15.68 3.80 -6.37
C GLY A 94 -14.74 2.60 -6.49
N GLU A 95 -13.47 2.79 -6.15
CA GLU A 95 -12.46 1.74 -6.30
C GLU A 95 -12.79 0.45 -5.55
N LYS A 96 -13.48 0.52 -4.40
CA LYS A 96 -13.89 -0.66 -3.62
C LYS A 96 -14.77 -1.63 -4.41
N THR A 97 -15.48 -1.16 -5.44
CA THR A 97 -16.34 -2.03 -6.27
C THR A 97 -15.60 -2.67 -7.44
N ALA A 98 -14.32 -2.36 -7.66
CA ALA A 98 -13.51 -3.00 -8.69
C ALA A 98 -13.19 -4.45 -8.31
N PRO A 99 -13.18 -5.41 -9.25
CA PRO A 99 -12.95 -6.82 -8.94
C PRO A 99 -11.68 -7.11 -8.10
N PRO A 100 -10.51 -6.47 -8.36
CA PRO A 100 -9.34 -6.67 -7.51
C PRO A 100 -9.50 -6.19 -6.06
N ASN A 101 -10.42 -5.26 -5.80
CA ASN A 101 -10.60 -4.61 -4.49
C ASN A 101 -11.67 -5.27 -3.63
N LEU A 102 -12.48 -6.18 -4.19
CA LEU A 102 -13.54 -6.89 -3.46
C LEU A 102 -13.03 -7.72 -2.27
N SER A 103 -11.75 -8.09 -2.30
CA SER A 103 -11.08 -8.83 -1.21
C SER A 103 -10.11 -7.99 -0.39
N VAL A 104 -10.00 -6.68 -0.65
CA VAL A 104 -9.23 -5.76 0.20
C VAL A 104 -10.04 -5.51 1.48
N ARG A 105 -9.37 -5.49 2.62
CA ARG A 105 -9.97 -5.29 3.95
C ARG A 105 -9.11 -4.38 4.81
N GLY A 106 -9.60 -4.03 6.01
CA GLY A 106 -8.94 -3.08 6.92
C GLY A 106 -9.40 -1.64 6.76
N TYR A 107 -10.40 -1.38 5.91
CA TYR A 107 -10.98 -0.05 5.71
C TYR A 107 -11.55 0.52 7.03
N ASP A 108 -12.25 -0.33 7.78
CA ASP A 108 -12.78 -0.05 9.12
C ASP A 108 -11.66 0.36 10.10
N PHE A 109 -10.53 -0.35 10.04
CA PHE A 109 -9.41 -0.12 10.92
C PHE A 109 -8.69 1.20 10.63
N ILE A 110 -8.54 1.56 9.35
CA ILE A 110 -8.01 2.89 8.99
C ILE A 110 -8.96 4.00 9.44
N GLU A 111 -10.27 3.82 9.30
CA GLU A 111 -11.27 4.78 9.82
C GLU A 111 -11.24 4.87 11.36
N GLU A 112 -10.99 3.75 12.06
CA GLU A 112 -10.81 3.72 13.52
C GLU A 112 -9.59 4.55 13.96
N ILE A 113 -8.44 4.36 13.31
CA ILE A 113 -7.23 5.15 13.56
C ILE A 113 -7.49 6.62 13.26
N LYS A 114 -8.16 6.91 12.14
CA LYS A 114 -8.51 8.27 11.76
C LYS A 114 -9.39 8.95 12.81
N THR A 115 -10.37 8.24 13.34
CA THR A 115 -11.26 8.74 14.39
C THR A 115 -10.48 9.10 15.66
N GLU A 116 -9.54 8.25 16.09
CA GLU A 116 -8.67 8.53 17.24
C GLU A 116 -7.80 9.78 17.01
N ILE A 117 -7.23 9.91 15.81
CA ILE A 117 -6.40 11.05 15.44
C ILE A 117 -7.23 12.33 15.38
N GLU A 118 -8.42 12.31 14.79
CA GLU A 118 -9.29 13.49 14.73
C GLU A 118 -9.81 13.91 16.11
N ASN A 119 -10.01 12.96 17.04
CA ASN A 119 -10.35 13.28 18.43
C ASN A 119 -9.18 13.94 19.17
N THR A 120 -7.96 13.61 18.78
CA THR A 120 -6.72 14.15 19.36
C THR A 120 -6.33 15.48 18.75
N CYS A 121 -6.06 15.53 17.45
CA CYS A 121 -5.64 16.72 16.71
C CYS A 121 -6.42 16.85 15.38
N PRO A 122 -7.61 17.47 15.42
CA PRO A 122 -8.52 17.57 14.27
C PRO A 122 -7.88 18.20 13.03
N GLY A 123 -8.10 17.59 11.86
CA GLY A 123 -7.72 18.13 10.56
C GLY A 123 -6.21 18.18 10.27
N VAL A 124 -5.39 17.46 11.05
CA VAL A 124 -3.92 17.50 10.92
C VAL A 124 -3.37 16.42 9.98
N VAL A 125 -3.84 15.18 10.12
CA VAL A 125 -3.21 13.99 9.52
C VAL A 125 -4.06 13.45 8.37
N SER A 126 -3.47 13.23 7.20
CA SER A 126 -4.16 12.64 6.04
C SER A 126 -4.43 11.15 6.23
N CYS A 127 -5.48 10.65 5.58
CA CYS A 127 -5.73 9.21 5.52
C CYS A 127 -4.65 8.46 4.75
N ALA A 128 -4.08 9.09 3.71
CA ALA A 128 -2.96 8.53 2.95
C ALA A 128 -1.73 8.26 3.85
N ASP A 129 -1.40 9.17 4.76
CA ASP A 129 -0.32 8.91 5.72
C ASP A 129 -0.69 7.87 6.77
N ILE A 130 -1.97 7.77 7.17
CA ILE A 130 -2.43 6.71 8.08
C ILE A 130 -2.22 5.33 7.45
N ILE A 131 -2.55 5.14 6.17
CA ILE A 131 -2.30 3.86 5.46
C ILE A 131 -0.83 3.46 5.57
N VAL A 132 0.10 4.37 5.20
CA VAL A 132 1.52 4.03 5.14
C VAL A 132 2.12 3.85 6.54
N MET A 133 1.75 4.67 7.52
CA MET A 133 2.18 4.49 8.91
C MET A 133 1.66 3.16 9.49
N ALA A 134 0.37 2.87 9.31
CA ALA A 134 -0.25 1.67 9.84
C ALA A 134 0.32 0.39 9.21
N THR A 135 0.59 0.43 7.90
CA THR A 135 1.22 -0.69 7.19
C THR A 135 2.65 -0.93 7.68
N ARG A 136 3.45 0.13 7.89
CA ARG A 136 4.79 0.00 8.48
C ARG A 136 4.73 -0.65 9.85
N ASP A 137 3.86 -0.15 10.73
CA ASP A 137 3.74 -0.67 12.08
C ASP A 137 3.28 -2.14 12.08
N ALA A 138 2.37 -2.53 11.17
CA ALA A 138 1.90 -3.91 11.07
C ALA A 138 3.01 -4.86 10.59
N VAL A 139 3.82 -4.43 9.61
CA VAL A 139 5.00 -5.17 9.16
C VAL A 139 6.00 -5.36 10.31
N VAL A 140 6.21 -4.33 11.14
CA VAL A 140 7.09 -4.42 12.32
C VAL A 140 6.55 -5.41 13.36
N GLU A 141 5.25 -5.40 13.65
CA GLU A 141 4.63 -6.37 14.57
C GLU A 141 4.75 -7.82 14.03
N SER A 142 4.82 -8.00 12.71
CA SER A 142 5.08 -9.29 12.05
C SER A 142 6.55 -9.77 12.14
N ARG A 143 7.36 -9.17 13.03
CA ARG A 143 8.78 -9.49 13.30
C ARG A 143 9.76 -9.05 12.21
N THR A 144 9.32 -8.22 11.27
CA THR A 144 10.21 -7.58 10.30
C THR A 144 10.92 -6.39 10.94
N GLY A 145 12.12 -6.07 10.45
CA GLY A 145 12.86 -4.90 10.91
C GLY A 145 12.12 -3.59 10.66
N TRP A 146 12.29 -2.64 11.58
CA TRP A 146 11.73 -1.28 11.45
C TRP A 146 12.36 -0.52 10.28
N TYR A 147 11.54 0.26 9.59
CA TYR A 147 11.97 1.21 8.57
C TYR A 147 11.24 2.56 8.75
N PRO A 148 11.89 3.68 8.37
CA PRO A 148 11.29 4.99 8.50
C PRO A 148 10.25 5.21 7.40
N VAL A 149 9.20 5.99 7.68
CA VAL A 149 8.19 6.39 6.70
C VAL A 149 8.21 7.89 6.55
N GLN A 150 8.31 8.37 5.30
CA GLN A 150 8.08 9.78 5.03
C GLN A 150 6.57 10.04 5.04
N THR A 151 6.15 11.14 5.67
CA THR A 151 4.77 11.61 5.74
C THR A 151 4.63 13.01 5.14
N GLY A 152 3.41 13.50 5.00
CA GLY A 152 3.06 14.74 4.31
C GLY A 152 2.17 14.54 3.08
N ARG A 153 1.66 13.31 2.85
CA ARG A 153 0.71 13.04 1.78
C ARG A 153 -0.60 13.77 2.04
N ARG A 154 -1.35 14.03 0.98
CA ARG A 154 -2.71 14.56 1.02
C ARG A 154 -3.66 13.59 0.37
N ASP A 155 -4.91 13.69 0.77
CA ASP A 155 -5.97 12.80 0.35
C ASP A 155 -6.53 13.23 -1.02
N GLY A 156 -6.69 12.25 -1.91
CA GLY A 156 -7.41 12.37 -3.17
C GLY A 156 -8.90 12.64 -2.97
N ARG A 157 -9.53 13.17 -4.02
CA ARG A 157 -10.97 13.50 -4.03
C ARG A 157 -11.78 12.65 -5.00
N VAL A 158 -11.13 11.75 -5.72
CA VAL A 158 -11.73 10.95 -6.79
C VAL A 158 -11.41 9.49 -6.52
N SER A 159 -12.43 8.65 -6.57
CA SER A 159 -12.31 7.20 -6.52
C SER A 159 -13.21 6.64 -7.61
N SER A 160 -12.67 5.75 -8.45
CA SER A 160 -13.41 5.14 -9.54
C SER A 160 -12.92 3.73 -9.83
N ALA A 161 -13.84 2.78 -9.90
CA ALA A 161 -13.55 1.40 -10.26
C ALA A 161 -12.87 1.27 -11.64
N GLN A 162 -13.15 2.20 -12.56
CA GLN A 162 -12.55 2.21 -13.91
C GLN A 162 -11.05 2.52 -13.89
N ASN A 163 -10.57 3.18 -12.84
CA ASN A 163 -9.15 3.50 -12.67
C ASN A 163 -8.34 2.31 -12.12
N VAL A 164 -9.00 1.28 -11.59
CA VAL A 164 -8.35 0.12 -10.96
C VAL A 164 -7.78 -0.81 -12.03
N LYS A 165 -6.56 -0.52 -12.48
CA LYS A 165 -5.78 -1.31 -13.45
C LYS A 165 -4.59 -1.96 -12.75
N LEU A 166 -4.87 -2.96 -11.91
CA LEU A 166 -3.86 -3.65 -11.12
C LEU A 166 -3.27 -4.86 -11.85
N PRO A 167 -1.98 -5.20 -11.63
CA PRO A 167 -1.38 -6.42 -12.15
C PRO A 167 -2.19 -7.67 -11.77
N SER A 168 -2.46 -8.54 -12.76
CA SER A 168 -3.13 -9.82 -12.55
C SER A 168 -2.21 -10.81 -11.81
N PRO A 169 -2.75 -11.74 -10.98
CA PRO A 169 -1.99 -12.87 -10.44
C PRO A 169 -1.33 -13.77 -11.48
N SER A 170 -1.77 -13.69 -12.75
CA SER A 170 -1.21 -14.41 -13.90
C SER A 170 -0.42 -13.53 -14.87
N ILE A 171 -0.07 -12.31 -14.47
CA ILE A 171 0.69 -11.39 -15.31
C ILE A 171 2.09 -11.98 -15.65
N PRO A 172 2.51 -11.95 -16.93
CA PRO A 172 3.89 -12.31 -17.30
C PRO A 172 4.90 -11.35 -16.66
N ILE A 173 6.05 -11.87 -16.24
CA ILE A 173 7.09 -11.07 -15.54
C ILE A 173 7.52 -9.82 -16.32
N PRO A 174 7.76 -9.83 -17.65
CA PRO A 174 8.08 -8.60 -18.38
C PRO A 174 6.98 -7.53 -18.30
N GLN A 175 5.71 -7.93 -18.26
CA GLN A 175 4.58 -7.01 -18.12
C GLN A 175 4.44 -6.52 -16.68
N ALA A 176 4.71 -7.36 -15.67
CA ALA A 176 4.80 -6.94 -14.28
C ALA A 176 5.88 -5.87 -14.10
N ILE A 177 7.07 -6.10 -14.66
CA ILE A 177 8.18 -5.13 -14.66
C ILE A 177 7.74 -3.82 -15.31
N ALA A 178 7.06 -3.86 -16.46
CA ALA A 178 6.57 -2.66 -17.12
C ALA A 178 5.53 -1.90 -16.25
N ALA A 179 4.63 -2.61 -15.59
CA ALA A 179 3.64 -2.01 -14.69
C ALA A 179 4.32 -1.30 -13.51
N PHE A 180 5.30 -1.92 -12.86
CA PHE A 180 6.05 -1.30 -11.76
C PHE A 180 6.94 -0.13 -12.24
N ASN A 181 7.59 -0.27 -13.40
CA ASN A 181 8.38 0.81 -13.99
C ASN A 181 7.52 2.04 -14.32
N SER A 182 6.25 1.85 -14.73
CA SER A 182 5.31 2.96 -14.94
C SER A 182 5.05 3.78 -13.67
N LYS A 183 5.26 3.16 -12.50
CA LYS A 183 5.19 3.77 -11.16
C LYS A 183 6.56 4.18 -10.63
N ARG A 184 7.60 4.23 -11.47
CA ARG A 184 8.99 4.56 -11.11
C ARG A 184 9.58 3.59 -10.07
N LEU A 185 9.08 2.36 -10.01
CA LEU A 185 9.61 1.27 -9.21
C LEU A 185 10.42 0.35 -10.10
N SER A 186 11.68 0.10 -9.75
CA SER A 186 12.57 -0.75 -10.54
C SER A 186 12.18 -2.23 -10.45
N THR A 187 12.75 -3.08 -11.31
CA THR A 187 12.59 -4.54 -11.23
C THR A 187 12.93 -5.08 -9.84
N ILE A 188 13.98 -4.59 -9.19
CA ILE A 188 14.34 -5.07 -7.84
C ILE A 188 13.33 -4.59 -6.79
N ASP A 189 12.76 -3.39 -6.95
CA ASP A 189 11.68 -2.91 -6.07
C ASP A 189 10.44 -3.79 -6.22
N MET A 190 10.05 -4.14 -7.45
CA MET A 190 8.96 -5.10 -7.73
C MET A 190 9.18 -6.43 -7.02
N VAL A 191 10.39 -7.02 -7.17
CA VAL A 191 10.72 -8.31 -6.54
C VAL A 191 10.56 -8.20 -5.02
N TYR A 192 11.13 -7.18 -4.37
CA TYR A 192 10.97 -7.01 -2.92
C TYR A 192 9.52 -6.78 -2.50
N LEU A 193 8.74 -5.98 -3.24
CA LEU A 193 7.34 -5.71 -2.92
C LEU A 193 6.45 -6.95 -3.04
N LEU A 194 6.71 -7.84 -4.01
CA LEU A 194 6.05 -9.15 -4.10
C LEU A 194 6.41 -10.06 -2.92
N GLY A 195 7.52 -9.81 -2.23
CA GLY A 195 7.82 -10.43 -0.93
C GLY A 195 6.77 -10.18 0.15
N GLY A 196 5.85 -9.23 -0.02
CA GLY A 196 4.68 -9.07 0.85
C GLY A 196 3.75 -10.29 0.84
N HIS A 197 3.87 -11.16 -0.17
CA HIS A 197 3.20 -12.48 -0.24
C HIS A 197 3.80 -13.52 0.74
N SER A 198 4.78 -13.16 1.58
CA SER A 198 5.19 -14.02 2.70
C SER A 198 4.10 -14.13 3.79
N VAL A 199 3.09 -13.25 3.75
CA VAL A 199 1.91 -13.29 4.62
C VAL A 199 0.62 -13.28 3.79
N GLY A 200 -0.46 -13.77 4.39
CA GLY A 200 -1.79 -13.73 3.79
C GLY A 200 -2.10 -14.91 2.88
N VAL A 201 -3.24 -14.81 2.21
CA VAL A 201 -3.86 -15.92 1.47
C VAL A 201 -4.32 -15.49 0.08
N ALA A 202 -4.43 -16.45 -0.83
CA ALA A 202 -5.15 -16.30 -2.09
C ALA A 202 -6.36 -17.24 -2.12
N HIS A 203 -7.49 -16.76 -2.66
CA HIS A 203 -8.65 -17.60 -2.90
C HIS A 203 -8.41 -18.51 -4.11
N CYS A 204 -8.98 -19.73 -4.09
CA CYS A 204 -8.81 -20.74 -5.12
C CYS A 204 -9.01 -20.19 -6.55
N GLY A 205 -10.01 -19.32 -6.75
CA GLY A 205 -10.30 -18.73 -8.07
C GLY A 205 -9.14 -17.97 -8.72
N LEU A 206 -8.12 -17.57 -7.96
CA LEU A 206 -6.94 -16.86 -8.48
C LEU A 206 -5.84 -17.77 -9.02
N PHE A 207 -5.89 -19.07 -8.73
CA PHE A 207 -4.85 -20.03 -9.13
C PHE A 207 -5.38 -21.40 -9.58
N GLN A 208 -6.70 -21.61 -9.58
CA GLN A 208 -7.30 -22.89 -9.96
C GLN A 208 -6.96 -23.31 -11.40
N ASN A 209 -6.76 -22.34 -12.31
CA ASN A 209 -6.28 -22.61 -13.66
C ASN A 209 -4.95 -23.39 -13.65
N ARG A 210 -4.04 -23.07 -12.73
CA ARG A 210 -2.76 -23.78 -12.58
C ARG A 210 -2.90 -25.20 -12.04
N LEU A 211 -4.01 -25.53 -11.40
CA LEU A 211 -4.24 -26.84 -10.80
C LEU A 211 -4.81 -27.88 -11.78
N TYR A 212 -5.46 -27.44 -12.86
CA TYR A 212 -6.24 -28.33 -13.73
C TYR A 212 -6.05 -28.08 -15.22
N ASP A 213 -6.08 -26.83 -15.67
CA ASP A 213 -6.02 -26.48 -17.10
C ASP A 213 -5.16 -25.24 -17.32
N PHE A 214 -3.85 -25.42 -17.14
CA PHE A 214 -2.89 -24.35 -17.24
C PHE A 214 -2.70 -23.97 -18.70
N LYS A 215 -3.07 -22.74 -19.06
CA LYS A 215 -2.93 -22.19 -20.42
C LYS A 215 -3.64 -23.02 -21.50
N ASN A 216 -4.81 -23.58 -21.16
CA ASN A 216 -5.64 -24.40 -22.04
C ASN A 216 -4.91 -25.67 -22.53
N THR A 217 -4.03 -26.25 -21.72
CA THR A 217 -3.29 -27.47 -22.05
C THR A 217 -4.03 -28.75 -21.66
N GLY A 218 -5.11 -28.64 -20.89
CA GLY A 218 -5.79 -29.78 -20.26
C GLY A 218 -5.02 -30.40 -19.09
N HIS A 219 -3.93 -29.77 -18.66
CA HIS A 219 -3.04 -30.29 -17.62
C HIS A 219 -2.67 -29.21 -16.58
N PRO A 220 -2.28 -29.60 -15.35
CA PRO A 220 -1.76 -28.68 -14.35
C PRO A 220 -0.48 -27.97 -14.82
N ASP A 221 -0.16 -26.84 -14.18
CA ASP A 221 1.07 -26.11 -14.42
C ASP A 221 2.30 -26.97 -14.08
N PRO A 222 3.18 -27.28 -15.05
CA PRO A 222 4.33 -28.15 -14.82
C PRO A 222 5.40 -27.54 -13.91
N THR A 223 5.31 -26.23 -13.60
CA THR A 223 6.25 -25.52 -12.72
C THR A 223 5.88 -25.62 -11.24
N MET A 224 4.69 -26.14 -10.91
CA MET A 224 4.25 -26.33 -9.53
C MET A 224 4.76 -27.65 -8.96
N ASN A 225 5.24 -27.63 -7.72
CA ASN A 225 5.65 -28.81 -6.99
C ASN A 225 4.49 -29.83 -6.92
N THR A 226 4.75 -31.09 -7.28
CA THR A 226 3.69 -32.11 -7.39
C THR A 226 3.01 -32.46 -6.06
N THR A 227 3.72 -32.30 -4.94
CA THR A 227 3.15 -32.51 -3.60
C THR A 227 2.21 -31.36 -3.25
N LEU A 228 2.65 -30.12 -3.49
CA LEU A 228 1.80 -28.94 -3.31
C LEU A 228 0.56 -29.00 -4.20
N LEU A 229 0.72 -29.38 -5.47
CA LEU A 229 -0.38 -29.53 -6.42
C LEU A 229 -1.48 -30.45 -5.89
N LYS A 230 -1.12 -31.64 -5.36
CA LYS A 230 -2.09 -32.58 -4.79
C LYS A 230 -2.82 -32.00 -3.58
N THR A 231 -2.10 -31.30 -2.70
CA THR A 231 -2.69 -30.60 -1.55
C THR A 231 -3.69 -29.53 -2.01
N LEU A 232 -3.30 -28.70 -2.99
CA LEU A 232 -4.16 -27.64 -3.50
C LEU A 232 -5.35 -28.16 -4.31
N GLN A 233 -5.23 -29.28 -5.03
CA GLN A 233 -6.38 -29.91 -5.70
C GLN A 233 -7.41 -30.46 -4.71
N THR A 234 -6.98 -30.86 -3.51
CA THR A 234 -7.89 -31.28 -2.43
C THR A 234 -8.58 -30.07 -1.80
N LEU A 235 -7.84 -28.98 -1.61
CA LEU A 235 -8.34 -27.73 -1.05
C LEU A 235 -9.27 -26.97 -2.03
N CYS A 236 -8.97 -27.03 -3.31
CA CYS A 236 -9.61 -26.27 -4.38
C CYS A 236 -10.17 -27.20 -5.48
N PRO A 237 -11.13 -28.10 -5.17
CA PRO A 237 -11.62 -29.09 -6.13
C PRO A 237 -12.21 -28.43 -7.39
N GLN A 238 -12.01 -29.09 -8.53
CA GLN A 238 -12.49 -28.60 -9.82
C GLN A 238 -14.01 -28.43 -9.81
N ASN A 239 -14.52 -27.34 -10.40
CA ASN A 239 -15.95 -27.05 -10.58
C ASN A 239 -16.77 -26.94 -9.28
N SER A 240 -16.15 -26.78 -8.12
CA SER A 240 -16.87 -26.79 -6.84
C SER A 240 -17.40 -25.41 -6.41
N GLY A 241 -17.10 -24.34 -7.15
CA GLY A 241 -17.36 -22.96 -6.71
C GLY A 241 -16.70 -22.61 -5.37
N SER A 242 -15.63 -23.33 -4.99
CA SER A 242 -15.02 -23.22 -3.65
C SER A 242 -14.51 -21.81 -3.37
N THR A 243 -14.88 -21.27 -2.21
CA THR A 243 -14.39 -20.00 -1.66
C THR A 243 -13.16 -20.20 -0.77
N ASN A 244 -12.63 -21.42 -0.69
CA ASN A 244 -11.43 -21.75 0.07
C ASN A 244 -10.25 -20.88 -0.37
N SER A 245 -9.25 -20.81 0.52
CA SER A 245 -8.02 -20.07 0.28
C SER A 245 -6.82 -20.85 0.78
N ALA A 246 -5.66 -20.59 0.17
CA ALA A 246 -4.38 -21.11 0.58
C ALA A 246 -3.48 -19.96 1.01
N ASN A 247 -2.57 -20.18 1.97
CA ASN A 247 -1.51 -19.22 2.27
C ASN A 247 -0.72 -18.94 0.99
N LEU A 248 -0.19 -17.72 0.83
CA LEU A 248 0.70 -17.40 -0.30
C LEU A 248 2.09 -18.01 -0.09
N ASP A 249 2.60 -17.90 1.14
CA ASP A 249 3.78 -18.64 1.61
C ASP A 249 3.40 -20.04 2.10
N GLN A 250 4.05 -21.06 1.53
CA GLN A 250 3.82 -22.46 1.88
C GLN A 250 4.65 -22.94 3.08
N ASP A 251 5.46 -22.07 3.69
CA ASP A 251 6.10 -22.40 4.97
C ASP A 251 5.08 -22.24 6.13
N PRO A 252 4.65 -23.34 6.78
CA PRO A 252 3.65 -23.28 7.84
C PRO A 252 4.16 -22.58 9.10
N LEU A 253 5.48 -22.43 9.28
CA LEU A 253 6.07 -21.76 10.45
C LEU A 253 6.27 -20.25 10.23
N LYS A 254 6.24 -19.79 8.97
CA LYS A 254 6.59 -18.41 8.60
C LYS A 254 5.48 -17.59 7.99
N SER A 255 4.34 -18.19 7.63
CA SER A 255 3.18 -17.53 6.99
C SER A 255 2.52 -16.37 7.75
N SER A 256 2.98 -16.03 8.95
CA SER A 256 2.56 -14.88 9.76
C SER A 256 3.64 -13.79 9.93
N SER A 257 4.79 -13.94 9.27
CA SER A 257 5.91 -13.00 9.32
C SER A 257 6.24 -12.46 7.94
N VAL A 258 6.53 -11.16 7.85
CA VAL A 258 7.06 -10.59 6.60
C VAL A 258 8.56 -10.89 6.51
N ASP A 259 8.90 -12.02 5.87
CA ASP A 259 10.25 -12.52 5.76
C ASP A 259 10.58 -13.16 4.39
N LYS A 260 11.80 -13.70 4.24
CA LYS A 260 12.31 -14.22 2.97
C LYS A 260 11.85 -15.65 2.62
N SER A 261 11.12 -16.35 3.49
CA SER A 261 10.58 -17.70 3.30
C SER A 261 9.80 -17.81 1.99
N TYR A 262 9.05 -16.76 1.62
CA TYR A 262 8.38 -16.65 0.33
C TYR A 262 9.31 -16.97 -0.85
N TYR A 263 10.51 -16.40 -0.87
CA TYR A 263 11.50 -16.62 -1.93
C TYR A 263 12.07 -18.04 -1.89
N GLU A 264 12.25 -18.59 -0.69
CA GLU A 264 12.67 -19.98 -0.49
C GLU A 264 11.61 -20.95 -1.04
N GLN A 265 10.32 -20.70 -0.78
CA GLN A 265 9.21 -21.51 -1.27
C GLN A 265 9.07 -21.45 -2.79
N ILE A 266 9.07 -20.28 -3.42
CA ILE A 266 8.94 -20.20 -4.89
C ILE A 266 10.12 -20.86 -5.62
N ARG A 267 11.32 -20.91 -5.03
CA ARG A 267 12.46 -21.67 -5.57
C ARG A 267 12.23 -23.19 -5.53
N LEU A 268 11.41 -23.68 -4.60
CA LEU A 268 11.04 -25.09 -4.45
C LEU A 268 9.84 -25.50 -5.33
N GLY A 269 9.35 -24.60 -6.18
CA GLY A 269 8.14 -24.82 -6.97
C GLY A 269 6.84 -24.61 -6.18
N ASN A 270 6.92 -23.96 -5.01
CA ASN A 270 5.80 -23.80 -4.10
C ASN A 270 5.06 -22.45 -4.23
N GLY A 271 5.30 -21.67 -5.28
CA GLY A 271 4.52 -20.46 -5.54
C GLY A 271 3.12 -20.81 -6.05
N ILE A 272 2.06 -20.29 -5.41
CA ILE A 272 0.68 -20.63 -5.78
C ILE A 272 0.11 -19.74 -6.90
N LEU A 273 0.42 -18.45 -6.91
CA LEU A 273 0.07 -17.57 -8.04
C LEU A 273 1.08 -17.78 -9.17
N GLU A 274 0.63 -17.64 -10.42
CA GLU A 274 1.53 -17.81 -11.57
C GLU A 274 2.66 -16.77 -11.53
N VAL A 275 2.35 -15.50 -11.24
CA VAL A 275 3.36 -14.44 -11.13
C VAL A 275 4.42 -14.78 -10.06
N ASP A 276 4.02 -15.33 -8.92
CA ASP A 276 4.94 -15.71 -7.84
C ASP A 276 5.91 -16.81 -8.30
N GLN A 277 5.38 -17.88 -8.89
CA GLN A 277 6.22 -18.98 -9.36
C GLN A 277 7.15 -18.52 -10.50
N GLN A 278 6.68 -17.64 -11.38
CA GLN A 278 7.48 -17.13 -12.49
C GLN A 278 8.59 -16.17 -12.04
N LEU A 279 8.48 -15.50 -10.88
CA LEU A 279 9.60 -14.71 -10.35
C LEU A 279 10.88 -15.52 -10.20
N ALA A 280 10.77 -16.78 -9.77
CA ALA A 280 11.90 -17.68 -9.56
C ALA A 280 12.47 -18.25 -10.87
N LEU A 281 11.71 -18.19 -11.97
CA LEU A 281 12.04 -18.85 -13.23
C LEU A 281 12.46 -17.88 -14.33
N ASP A 282 11.86 -16.68 -14.37
CA ASP A 282 12.12 -15.68 -15.40
C ASP A 282 13.56 -15.15 -15.33
N SER A 283 14.19 -15.01 -16.49
CA SER A 283 15.59 -14.58 -16.61
C SER A 283 15.89 -13.21 -15.99
N ASN A 284 14.89 -12.32 -15.92
CA ASN A 284 15.04 -10.97 -15.37
C ASN A 284 15.04 -10.95 -13.83
N THR A 285 14.42 -11.94 -13.19
CA THR A 285 14.16 -11.93 -11.74
C THR A 285 14.80 -13.08 -10.98
N ARG A 286 15.04 -14.23 -11.62
CA ARG A 286 15.52 -15.47 -10.96
C ARG A 286 16.77 -15.28 -10.10
N PHE A 287 17.73 -14.48 -10.58
CA PHE A 287 18.96 -14.20 -9.84
C PHE A 287 18.71 -13.35 -8.59
N SER A 288 17.78 -12.40 -8.67
CA SER A 288 17.37 -11.59 -7.52
C SER A 288 16.65 -12.45 -6.50
N VAL A 289 15.74 -13.33 -6.93
CA VAL A 289 15.03 -14.27 -6.06
C VAL A 289 16.00 -15.19 -5.32
N ALA A 290 16.94 -15.83 -6.04
CA ALA A 290 17.95 -16.69 -5.43
C ALA A 290 18.78 -15.96 -4.38
N ARG A 291 19.25 -14.75 -4.71
CA ARG A 291 20.02 -13.91 -3.78
C ARG A 291 19.21 -13.52 -2.54
N ILE A 292 17.94 -13.15 -2.70
CA ILE A 292 17.10 -12.73 -1.57
C ILE A 292 16.83 -13.91 -0.62
N ALA A 293 16.54 -15.10 -1.16
CA ALA A 293 16.35 -16.32 -0.36
C ALA A 293 17.58 -16.64 0.52
N GLU A 294 18.78 -16.29 0.08
CA GLU A 294 20.03 -16.54 0.83
C GLU A 294 20.49 -15.33 1.66
N SER A 295 19.84 -14.17 1.51
CA SER A 295 20.25 -12.92 2.15
C SER A 295 19.90 -12.85 3.64
N ASN A 296 20.60 -11.96 4.36
CA ASN A 296 20.27 -11.54 5.73
C ASN A 296 19.72 -10.11 5.80
N ASP A 297 19.63 -9.41 4.66
CA ASP A 297 19.22 -8.01 4.56
C ASP A 297 17.78 -7.81 4.04
N PHE A 298 17.00 -8.90 3.91
CA PHE A 298 15.63 -8.86 3.40
C PHE A 298 14.79 -7.75 4.05
N SER A 299 14.71 -7.72 5.38
CA SER A 299 13.91 -6.73 6.12
C SER A 299 14.29 -5.28 5.77
N PHE A 300 15.59 -5.01 5.61
CA PHE A 300 16.08 -3.69 5.27
C PHE A 300 15.69 -3.29 3.83
N GLN A 301 15.89 -4.19 2.87
CA GLN A 301 15.57 -3.91 1.47
C GLN A 301 14.07 -3.88 1.20
N PHE A 302 13.29 -4.75 1.87
CA PHE A 302 11.83 -4.71 1.85
C PHE A 302 11.32 -3.36 2.35
N GLY A 303 11.83 -2.88 3.50
CA GLY A 303 11.52 -1.55 4.02
C GLY A 303 11.85 -0.42 3.02
N ARG A 304 13.01 -0.49 2.35
CA ARG A 304 13.36 0.47 1.28
C ARG A 304 12.39 0.44 0.10
N ALA A 305 11.94 -0.74 -0.30
CA ALA A 305 10.95 -0.88 -1.37
C ALA A 305 9.58 -0.32 -0.94
N MET A 306 9.16 -0.54 0.31
CA MET A 306 7.94 0.03 0.88
C MET A 306 7.99 1.56 0.97
N ILE A 307 9.14 2.15 1.30
CA ILE A 307 9.35 3.61 1.27
C ILE A 307 9.12 4.16 -0.14
N LYS A 308 9.72 3.50 -1.15
CA LYS A 308 9.55 3.90 -2.56
C LYS A 308 8.10 3.74 -3.02
N LEU A 309 7.45 2.63 -2.68
CA LEU A 309 6.03 2.41 -2.98
C LEU A 309 5.19 3.54 -2.38
N GLY A 310 5.43 3.89 -1.12
CA GLY A 310 4.74 5.00 -0.45
C GLY A 310 4.96 6.36 -1.12
N ALA A 311 5.96 6.53 -1.98
CA ALA A 311 6.24 7.81 -2.65
C ALA A 311 5.61 7.90 -4.06
N VAL A 312 4.88 6.88 -4.51
CA VAL A 312 4.28 6.83 -5.85
C VAL A 312 3.17 7.86 -5.99
N ASP A 313 3.33 8.75 -6.98
CA ASP A 313 2.35 9.73 -7.47
C ASP A 313 1.58 10.50 -6.38
N VAL A 314 2.27 10.82 -5.27
CA VAL A 314 1.64 11.40 -4.08
C VAL A 314 1.13 12.83 -4.31
N LYS A 315 0.05 13.15 -3.59
CA LYS A 315 -0.44 14.54 -3.46
C LYS A 315 0.23 15.25 -2.30
N ILE A 316 0.68 16.48 -2.52
CA ILE A 316 1.39 17.29 -1.53
C ILE A 316 0.99 18.77 -1.58
N GLY A 317 1.34 19.53 -0.54
CA GLY A 317 1.11 20.97 -0.49
C GLY A 317 -0.38 21.33 -0.53
N LYS A 318 -0.84 21.87 -1.67
CA LYS A 318 -2.25 22.23 -1.89
C LYS A 318 -3.02 21.22 -2.76
N ASP A 319 -2.33 20.25 -3.37
CA ASP A 319 -3.01 19.17 -4.12
C ASP A 319 -3.64 18.19 -3.11
N GLY A 320 -4.91 17.85 -3.29
CA GLY A 320 -5.67 17.05 -2.32
C GLY A 320 -6.12 17.80 -1.04
N GLU A 321 -6.63 17.05 -0.07
CA GLU A 321 -7.11 17.55 1.22
C GLU A 321 -6.58 16.78 2.43
N ILE A 322 -6.94 17.23 3.63
CA ILE A 322 -6.89 16.37 4.83
C ILE A 322 -8.33 16.03 5.14
N ARG A 323 -8.76 14.81 4.81
CA ARG A 323 -10.15 14.40 5.05
C ARG A 323 -10.39 14.25 6.54
N LYS A 324 -11.59 14.61 7.02
CA LYS A 324 -12.00 14.34 8.42
C LYS A 324 -12.41 12.88 8.62
N ARG A 325 -13.02 12.27 7.60
CA ARG A 325 -13.34 10.84 7.55
C ARG A 325 -12.71 10.23 6.31
N CYS A 326 -12.07 9.09 6.42
CA CYS A 326 -11.41 8.48 5.28
C CYS A 326 -12.40 7.93 4.24
N ALA A 327 -13.65 7.69 4.63
CA ALA A 327 -14.70 7.30 3.71
C ALA A 327 -15.25 8.43 2.81
N ALA A 328 -14.98 9.71 3.10
CA ALA A 328 -15.67 10.81 2.41
C ALA A 328 -14.79 12.04 2.17
N VAL A 329 -14.97 12.69 1.03
CA VAL A 329 -14.40 14.02 0.75
C VAL A 329 -15.00 15.07 1.68
N ASN A 330 -14.25 16.12 2.03
CA ASN A 330 -14.80 17.19 2.87
C ASN A 330 -15.82 18.03 2.09
N SER A 331 -16.91 18.40 2.75
CA SER A 331 -17.89 19.33 2.18
C SER A 331 -17.31 20.75 2.07
N PRO A 332 -17.53 21.47 0.95
CA PRO A 332 -17.06 22.85 0.77
C PRO A 332 -17.51 23.84 1.85
N ASN A 333 -18.64 23.56 2.53
CA ASN A 333 -19.27 24.48 3.50
C ASN A 333 -19.14 24.08 4.97
N GLY A 334 -18.21 23.18 5.33
CA GLY A 334 -17.88 22.88 6.74
C GLY A 334 -18.94 22.10 7.55
N ASN A 335 -20.17 21.95 7.06
CA ASN A 335 -21.20 21.11 7.68
C ASN A 335 -21.09 19.67 7.18
N SER A 336 -20.43 18.83 7.96
CA SER A 336 -20.60 17.37 7.91
C SER A 336 -21.95 17.00 8.53
N GLY A 337 -23.03 17.27 7.80
CA GLY A 337 -24.35 16.72 8.06
C GLY A 337 -24.37 15.28 7.56
N GLY A 338 -24.41 14.33 8.49
CA GLY A 338 -24.55 12.92 8.17
C GLY A 338 -25.90 12.64 7.52
N ASN A 339 -25.89 11.98 6.37
CA ASN A 339 -27.01 11.15 5.95
C ASN A 339 -26.58 9.70 6.14
N ILE A 340 -26.94 9.17 7.31
CA ILE A 340 -27.10 7.74 7.52
C ILE A 340 -28.35 7.37 6.70
N PHE A 341 -28.16 6.97 5.45
CA PHE A 341 -29.19 6.20 4.77
C PHE A 341 -29.04 4.74 5.22
N ASN A 342 -30.00 4.31 6.03
CA ASN A 342 -30.29 2.91 6.32
C ASN A 342 -30.19 2.07 5.04
N ILE A 343 -29.25 1.13 5.02
CA ILE A 343 -29.29 -0.02 4.11
C ILE A 343 -29.39 -1.27 4.97
N PHE A 344 -30.56 -1.43 5.59
CA PHE A 344 -31.16 -2.74 5.82
C PHE A 344 -32.50 -2.72 5.10
N GLY A 345 -32.54 -3.46 4.00
CA GLY A 345 -33.66 -3.72 3.12
C GLY A 345 -33.25 -4.83 2.17
#